data_AF-A0A940FSU3-F1
#
_entry.id   AF-A0A940FSU3-F1
#
_cell.length_a   1.000
_cell.length_b   1.000
_cell.length_c   1.000
_cell.angle_alpha   90.00
_cell.angle_beta   90.00
_cell.angle_gamma   90.00
#
_symmetry.space_group_name_H-M   'P 1'
#
loop_
_entity.id
_entity.type
_entity.pdbx_description
1 polymer ?
#
loop_
_entity_poly.entity_id
_entity_poly.type
_entity_poly.pdbx_seq_one_letter_code
_entity_poly.pdbx_strand_id
1 'polypeptide(L)'
;MARKFLYVVAFFIVLAVLAMISFSFFGTRIMQGVLTPHVGFSAPPALPAGFYETPQGWFARPDGRKGDPTSWQPASMGALPAPEARHGAAIFFVHPTSAFDTMRWNAPAGEPISSAQAERFLRMQASVFAPSGAVWAPRYRQAVFGAFMTDKAEAKQAIDLAYGDVKLAFETFLKANPTGPLILAAHSQGSLHLLRLLAERVGGAGWQPRLVAVYAPGWPISIEHDLPALGLPACRAADQSGCLLSWQSFGQPADPSALDTTFDASAGFDGKSRKGSAMLCTNPLTGGASAVGAPQANAGVLLGDGDPTSLLVQPGNIGARCSGRGILLLDTAPRLGPSLLPGNNYHAYDYSLFWANIRADATARLMAWGEAS
;
A
#
# COMPACT_ATOMS: atom_id res chain seq x y z
N MET A 1 -25.81 -30.16 -36.39
CA MET A 1 -25.61 -29.75 -34.98
C MET A 1 -24.42 -28.80 -34.81
N ALA A 2 -23.27 -29.04 -35.45
CA ALA A 2 -22.09 -28.17 -35.38
C ALA A 2 -22.34 -26.68 -35.70
N ARG A 3 -23.15 -26.34 -36.72
CA ARG A 3 -23.45 -24.93 -37.06
C ARG A 3 -24.18 -24.16 -35.96
N LYS A 4 -25.15 -24.81 -35.29
CA LYS A 4 -25.89 -24.21 -34.16
C LYS A 4 -24.97 -24.01 -32.95
N PHE A 5 -24.10 -24.99 -32.68
CA PHE A 5 -23.07 -24.88 -31.64
C PHE A 5 -22.10 -23.72 -31.91
N LEU A 6 -21.63 -23.56 -33.15
CA LEU A 6 -20.74 -22.45 -33.52
C LEU A 6 -21.41 -21.07 -33.34
N TYR A 7 -22.70 -20.93 -33.63
CA TYR A 7 -23.41 -19.67 -33.37
C TYR A 7 -23.53 -19.36 -31.87
N VAL A 8 -23.73 -20.38 -31.03
CA VAL A 8 -23.75 -20.20 -29.57
C VAL A 8 -22.37 -19.77 -29.06
N VAL A 9 -21.29 -20.42 -29.52
CA VAL A 9 -19.91 -20.05 -29.16
C VAL A 9 -19.60 -18.63 -29.63
N ALA A 10 -19.92 -18.29 -30.89
CA ALA A 10 -19.71 -16.94 -31.43
C ALA A 10 -20.49 -15.88 -30.64
N PHE A 11 -21.74 -16.17 -30.25
CA PHE A 11 -22.54 -15.28 -29.41
C PHE A 11 -21.85 -15.00 -28.05
N PHE A 12 -21.36 -16.03 -27.36
CA PHE A 12 -20.65 -15.83 -26.10
C PHE A 12 -19.31 -15.10 -26.27
N ILE A 13 -18.60 -15.31 -27.37
CA ILE A 13 -17.39 -14.55 -27.69
C ILE A 13 -17.73 -13.07 -27.88
N VAL A 14 -18.77 -12.75 -28.67
CA VAL A 14 -19.21 -11.36 -28.87
C VAL A 14 -19.64 -10.74 -27.55
N LEU A 15 -20.40 -11.45 -26.71
CA LEU A 15 -20.80 -10.98 -25.39
C LEU A 15 -19.58 -10.69 -24.51
N ALA A 16 -18.58 -11.58 -24.49
CA ALA A 16 -17.35 -11.39 -23.74
C ALA A 16 -16.53 -10.19 -24.25
N VAL A 17 -16.45 -10.00 -25.57
CA VAL A 17 -15.80 -8.84 -26.19
C VAL A 17 -16.52 -7.54 -25.81
N LEU A 18 -17.85 -7.50 -25.90
CA LEU A 18 -18.64 -6.34 -25.49
C LEU A 18 -18.49 -6.06 -23.99
N ALA A 19 -18.43 -7.08 -23.14
CA ALA A 19 -18.18 -6.92 -21.71
C ALA A 19 -16.78 -6.36 -21.43
N MET A 20 -15.74 -6.85 -22.12
CA MET A 20 -14.38 -6.33 -22.01
C MET A 20 -14.27 -4.87 -22.48
N ILE A 21 -14.92 -4.52 -23.60
CA ILE A 21 -14.99 -3.13 -24.10
C ILE A 21 -15.76 -2.24 -23.10
N SER A 22 -16.89 -2.72 -22.57
CA SER A 22 -17.65 -1.96 -21.57
C SER A 22 -16.82 -1.71 -20.31
N PHE A 23 -16.11 -2.72 -19.81
CA PHE A 23 -15.23 -2.58 -18.65
C PHE A 23 -14.02 -1.67 -18.94
N SER A 24 -13.49 -1.63 -20.18
CA SER A 24 -12.37 -0.74 -20.50
C SER A 24 -12.76 0.75 -20.45
N PHE A 25 -13.99 1.11 -20.84
CA PHE A 25 -14.45 2.50 -20.84
C PHE A 25 -15.19 2.91 -19.56
N PHE A 26 -15.90 1.97 -18.92
CA PHE A 26 -16.79 2.23 -17.80
C PHE A 26 -16.42 1.49 -16.51
N GLY A 27 -15.25 0.82 -16.48
CA GLY A 27 -14.82 -0.04 -15.37
C GLY A 27 -14.92 0.63 -14.01
N THR A 28 -14.43 1.86 -13.87
CA THR A 28 -14.51 2.62 -12.60
C THR A 28 -15.96 2.84 -12.15
N ARG A 29 -16.86 3.22 -13.06
CA ARG A 29 -18.29 3.43 -12.73
C ARG A 29 -19.00 2.13 -12.40
N ILE A 30 -18.69 1.04 -13.11
CA ILE A 30 -19.20 -0.30 -12.83
C ILE A 30 -18.76 -0.74 -11.42
N MET A 31 -17.46 -0.62 -11.11
CA MET A 31 -16.93 -0.95 -9.79
C MET A 31 -17.57 -0.10 -8.69
N GLN A 32 -17.70 1.21 -8.90
CA GLN A 32 -18.40 2.09 -7.96
C GLN A 32 -19.84 1.61 -7.69
N GLY A 33 -20.60 1.28 -8.73
CA GLY A 33 -21.97 0.80 -8.58
C GLY A 33 -22.09 -0.56 -7.87
N VAL A 34 -21.12 -1.46 -8.07
CA VAL A 34 -21.13 -2.82 -7.52
C VAL A 34 -20.53 -2.91 -6.12
N LEU A 35 -19.55 -2.06 -5.79
CA LEU A 35 -18.73 -2.20 -4.58
C LEU A 35 -19.03 -1.14 -3.51
N THR A 36 -19.77 -0.07 -3.84
CA THR A 36 -20.14 0.96 -2.86
C THR A 36 -21.31 0.49 -2.00
N PRO A 37 -21.22 0.58 -0.67
CA PRO A 37 -22.36 0.26 0.17
C PRO A 37 -23.61 1.09 -0.14
N HIS A 38 -24.77 0.44 -0.10
CA HIS A 38 -26.08 1.05 -0.38
C HIS A 38 -26.89 1.35 0.89
N VAL A 39 -26.30 1.12 2.06
CA VAL A 39 -26.90 1.35 3.38
C VAL A 39 -26.35 2.63 4.03
N GLY A 40 -27.01 3.12 5.08
CA GLY A 40 -26.46 4.20 5.92
C GLY A 40 -25.25 3.74 6.75
N PHE A 41 -24.47 4.69 7.25
CA PHE A 41 -23.34 4.39 8.12
C PHE A 41 -23.82 3.79 9.46
N SER A 42 -23.23 2.65 9.81
CA SER A 42 -23.36 2.03 11.13
C SER A 42 -21.97 1.61 11.58
N ALA A 43 -21.51 2.17 12.69
CA ALA A 43 -20.21 1.80 13.24
C ALA A 43 -20.24 0.33 13.70
N PRO A 44 -19.23 -0.49 13.36
CA PRO A 44 -19.03 -1.79 13.98
C PRO A 44 -18.70 -1.64 15.47
N PRO A 45 -18.79 -2.72 16.26
CA PRO A 45 -18.46 -2.69 17.68
C PRO A 45 -17.12 -2.00 17.96
N ALA A 46 -17.09 -1.21 19.04
CA ALA A 46 -15.86 -0.60 19.52
C ALA A 46 -14.81 -1.67 19.86
N LEU A 47 -13.54 -1.33 19.65
CA LEU A 47 -12.45 -2.17 20.11
C LEU A 47 -12.45 -2.23 21.65
N PRO A 48 -12.07 -3.38 22.25
CA PRO A 48 -11.86 -3.47 23.69
C PRO A 48 -10.86 -2.42 24.19
N ALA A 49 -11.01 -1.97 25.44
CA ALA A 49 -10.00 -1.12 26.07
C ALA A 49 -8.64 -1.84 26.09
N GLY A 50 -7.55 -1.11 25.79
CA GLY A 50 -6.21 -1.69 25.72
C GLY A 50 -6.00 -2.71 24.58
N PHE A 51 -6.86 -2.72 23.54
CA PHE A 51 -6.78 -3.70 22.44
C PHE A 51 -5.37 -3.84 21.86
N TYR A 52 -4.68 -2.73 21.61
CA TYR A 52 -3.31 -2.71 21.07
C TYR A 52 -2.21 -3.03 22.08
N GLU A 53 -2.50 -3.08 23.38
CA GLU A 53 -1.54 -3.53 24.40
C GLU A 53 -1.35 -5.05 24.32
N THR A 54 -2.37 -5.75 23.82
CA THR A 54 -2.42 -7.22 23.72
C THR A 54 -2.02 -7.73 22.33
N PRO A 55 -1.61 -9.01 22.16
CA PRO A 55 -1.35 -9.61 20.85
C PRO A 55 -2.55 -9.58 19.89
N GLN A 56 -3.79 -9.60 20.41
CA GLN A 56 -5.01 -9.54 19.61
C GLN A 56 -5.13 -8.25 18.79
N GLY A 57 -4.46 -7.17 19.20
CA GLY A 57 -4.41 -5.91 18.46
C GLY A 57 -3.58 -5.94 17.18
N TRP A 58 -2.87 -7.04 16.88
CA TRP A 58 -1.83 -7.03 15.86
C TRP A 58 -1.92 -8.24 14.94
N PHE A 59 -1.67 -8.04 13.66
CA PHE A 59 -1.34 -9.12 12.72
C PHE A 59 0.13 -9.52 12.82
N ALA A 60 1.01 -8.54 13.04
CA ALA A 60 2.45 -8.75 13.25
C ALA A 60 2.97 -7.88 14.39
N ARG A 61 3.84 -8.46 15.23
CA ARG A 61 4.58 -7.81 16.33
C ARG A 61 5.64 -8.80 16.84
N PRO A 62 6.80 -8.35 17.37
CA PRO A 62 7.86 -9.22 17.87
C PRO A 62 7.51 -9.82 19.25
N ASP A 63 6.55 -10.75 19.29
CA ASP A 63 6.07 -11.42 20.51
C ASP A 63 6.23 -12.95 20.50
N GLY A 64 7.02 -13.50 19.57
CA GLY A 64 7.30 -14.94 19.48
C GLY A 64 6.13 -15.80 19.02
N ARG A 65 5.03 -15.20 18.54
CA ARG A 65 3.89 -15.96 18.02
C ARG A 65 4.25 -16.73 16.75
N LYS A 66 3.60 -17.88 16.58
CA LYS A 66 3.66 -18.63 15.33
C LYS A 66 2.82 -17.96 14.26
N GLY A 67 3.25 -18.06 13.00
CA GLY A 67 2.46 -17.63 11.85
C GLY A 67 2.44 -16.11 11.62
N ASP A 68 3.44 -15.36 12.10
CA ASP A 68 3.56 -13.94 11.75
C ASP A 68 3.66 -13.77 10.22
N PRO A 69 2.69 -13.11 9.55
CA PRO A 69 2.65 -13.01 8.10
C PRO A 69 3.83 -12.20 7.53
N THR A 70 4.44 -11.32 8.31
CA THR A 70 5.60 -10.52 7.87
C THR A 70 6.88 -11.34 7.82
N SER A 71 6.88 -12.54 8.43
CA SER A 71 8.02 -13.46 8.39
C SER A 71 8.03 -14.34 7.14
N TRP A 72 6.96 -14.31 6.34
CA TRP A 72 6.89 -15.07 5.10
C TRP A 72 8.00 -14.65 4.14
N GLN A 73 8.61 -15.62 3.47
CA GLN A 73 9.59 -15.42 2.42
C GLN A 73 9.22 -16.31 1.22
N PRO A 74 9.49 -15.87 -0.03
CA PRO A 74 9.45 -16.75 -1.19
C PRO A 74 10.31 -18.00 -0.96
N ALA A 75 9.90 -19.15 -1.51
CA ALA A 75 10.59 -20.42 -1.30
C ALA A 75 12.05 -20.43 -1.80
N SER A 76 12.39 -19.54 -2.74
CA SER A 76 13.75 -19.33 -3.23
C SER A 76 14.67 -18.61 -2.23
N MET A 77 14.11 -18.06 -1.15
CA MET A 77 14.86 -17.41 -0.08
C MET A 77 14.92 -18.26 1.19
N GLY A 78 16.02 -18.15 1.92
CA GLY A 78 16.17 -18.78 3.23
C GLY A 78 15.25 -18.18 4.29
N ALA A 79 15.03 -18.93 5.36
CA ALA A 79 14.28 -18.44 6.51
C ALA A 79 15.01 -17.25 7.17
N LEU A 80 14.23 -16.28 7.64
CA LEU A 80 14.73 -15.19 8.48
C LEU A 80 14.79 -15.62 9.95
N PRO A 81 15.60 -14.94 10.79
CA PRO A 81 15.47 -15.02 12.23
C PRO A 81 14.03 -14.76 12.69
N ALA A 82 13.67 -15.34 13.83
CA ALA A 82 12.38 -15.08 14.48
C ALA A 82 12.19 -13.57 14.72
N PRO A 83 10.96 -13.03 14.62
CA PRO A 83 10.70 -11.59 14.73
C PRO A 83 11.36 -10.90 15.94
N GLU A 84 11.34 -11.56 17.10
CA GLU A 84 11.94 -11.10 18.36
C GLU A 84 13.47 -11.10 18.36
N ALA A 85 14.10 -11.85 17.45
CA ALA A 85 15.55 -11.91 17.26
C ALA A 85 16.02 -11.00 16.11
N ARG A 86 15.13 -10.23 15.48
CA ARG A 86 15.50 -9.28 14.42
C ARG A 86 16.00 -7.98 15.03
N HIS A 87 17.25 -7.66 14.75
CA HIS A 87 17.85 -6.37 15.09
C HIS A 87 17.67 -5.38 13.93
N GLY A 88 17.66 -4.07 14.22
CA GLY A 88 17.50 -3.02 13.22
C GLY A 88 16.45 -2.00 13.64
N ALA A 89 15.64 -1.55 12.67
CA ALA A 89 14.54 -0.62 12.91
C ALA A 89 13.32 -1.29 13.53
N ALA A 90 12.59 -0.54 14.36
CA ALA A 90 11.20 -0.85 14.61
C ALA A 90 10.37 -0.34 13.43
N ILE A 91 9.60 -1.23 12.81
CA ILE A 91 8.87 -0.94 11.57
C ILE A 91 7.37 -0.91 11.86
N PHE A 92 6.69 0.20 11.57
CA PHE A 92 5.23 0.27 11.65
C PHE A 92 4.63 0.19 10.25
N PHE A 93 3.92 -0.89 9.95
CA PHE A 93 3.31 -1.13 8.64
C PHE A 93 1.78 -1.06 8.71
N VAL A 94 1.16 -0.12 7.98
CA VAL A 94 -0.30 -0.02 7.87
C VAL A 94 -0.78 -0.67 6.57
N HIS A 95 -1.48 -1.80 6.68
CA HIS A 95 -1.90 -2.60 5.54
C HIS A 95 -3.01 -1.92 4.71
N PRO A 96 -3.17 -2.27 3.43
CA PRO A 96 -4.19 -1.68 2.56
C PRO A 96 -5.59 -2.21 2.90
N THR A 97 -6.59 -1.70 2.17
CA THR A 97 -7.98 -2.15 2.28
C THR A 97 -8.10 -3.66 2.09
N SER A 98 -8.53 -4.37 3.12
CA SER A 98 -8.75 -5.81 3.09
C SER A 98 -10.24 -6.21 3.16
N ALA A 99 -11.15 -5.23 3.23
CA ALA A 99 -12.58 -5.46 3.33
C ALA A 99 -13.33 -5.09 2.05
N PHE A 100 -14.19 -5.99 1.59
CA PHE A 100 -15.08 -5.82 0.44
C PHE A 100 -16.48 -6.21 0.87
N ASP A 101 -17.36 -5.22 1.02
CA ASP A 101 -18.73 -5.40 1.50
C ASP A 101 -19.59 -4.24 0.96
N THR A 102 -20.86 -4.50 0.65
CA THR A 102 -21.85 -3.54 0.15
C THR A 102 -23.00 -3.29 1.13
N MET A 103 -23.00 -4.03 2.24
CA MET A 103 -24.00 -3.97 3.30
C MET A 103 -23.46 -3.34 4.59
N ARG A 104 -22.15 -3.03 4.64
CA ARG A 104 -21.48 -2.35 5.75
C ARG A 104 -20.41 -1.40 5.23
N TRP A 105 -20.19 -0.31 5.94
CA TRP A 105 -19.13 0.66 5.62
C TRP A 105 -17.77 0.31 6.23
N ASN A 106 -17.76 -0.47 7.30
CA ASN A 106 -16.54 -1.01 7.88
C ASN A 106 -16.66 -2.50 8.23
N ALA A 107 -15.58 -3.24 8.00
CA ALA A 107 -15.41 -4.56 8.59
C ALA A 107 -14.82 -4.45 10.02
N PRO A 108 -15.29 -5.26 10.98
CA PRO A 108 -14.65 -5.40 12.30
C PRO A 108 -13.18 -5.83 12.21
N ALA A 109 -12.33 -5.37 13.13
CA ALA A 109 -10.87 -5.63 13.10
C ALA A 109 -10.48 -7.12 13.19
N GLY A 110 -11.37 -7.98 13.71
CA GLY A 110 -11.18 -9.42 13.82
C GLY A 110 -12.05 -10.24 12.87
N GLU A 111 -12.71 -9.61 11.89
CA GLU A 111 -13.56 -10.35 10.96
C GLU A 111 -12.72 -11.32 10.10
N PRO A 112 -13.09 -12.62 10.00
CA PRO A 112 -12.23 -13.63 9.38
C PRO A 112 -11.81 -13.36 7.93
N ILE A 113 -12.76 -12.93 7.08
CA ILE A 113 -12.50 -12.73 5.64
C ILE A 113 -11.52 -11.57 5.42
N SER A 114 -11.81 -10.41 6.00
CA SER A 114 -10.94 -9.23 5.88
C SER A 114 -9.61 -9.42 6.62
N SER A 115 -9.58 -10.23 7.69
CA SER A 115 -8.34 -10.63 8.36
C SER A 115 -7.44 -11.50 7.48
N ALA A 116 -8.00 -12.54 6.85
CA ALA A 116 -7.25 -13.42 5.97
C ALA A 116 -6.67 -12.65 4.77
N GLN A 117 -7.46 -11.72 4.21
CA GLN A 117 -7.00 -10.86 3.12
C GLN A 117 -5.92 -9.86 3.59
N ALA A 118 -6.00 -9.32 4.81
CA ALA A 118 -4.94 -8.48 5.37
C ALA A 118 -3.65 -9.27 5.56
N GLU A 119 -3.71 -10.49 6.10
CA GLU A 119 -2.54 -11.37 6.25
C GLU A 119 -1.89 -11.69 4.90
N ARG A 120 -2.70 -11.91 3.85
CA ARG A 120 -2.22 -12.07 2.47
C ARG A 120 -1.46 -10.83 1.98
N PHE A 121 -2.01 -9.63 2.20
CA PHE A 121 -1.30 -8.39 1.85
C PHE A 121 -0.01 -8.21 2.67
N LEU A 122 0.00 -8.56 3.95
CA LEU A 122 1.22 -8.46 4.77
C LEU A 122 2.33 -9.37 4.25
N ARG A 123 2.01 -10.59 3.80
CA ARG A 123 2.99 -11.48 3.16
C ARG A 123 3.56 -10.88 1.87
N MET A 124 2.74 -10.22 1.05
CA MET A 124 3.20 -9.64 -0.22
C MET A 124 3.90 -8.29 -0.06
N GLN A 125 3.51 -7.48 0.92
CA GLN A 125 3.88 -6.06 1.00
C GLN A 125 4.76 -5.74 2.20
N ALA A 126 4.40 -6.22 3.40
CA ALA A 126 5.14 -5.89 4.62
C ALA A 126 6.41 -6.74 4.80
N SER A 127 6.42 -7.96 4.25
CA SER A 127 7.56 -8.89 4.33
C SER A 127 8.85 -8.37 3.68
N VAL A 128 8.76 -7.37 2.79
CA VAL A 128 9.93 -6.69 2.20
C VAL A 128 10.80 -6.05 3.29
N PHE A 129 10.21 -5.59 4.39
CA PHE A 129 10.92 -4.89 5.46
C PHE A 129 11.49 -5.81 6.54
N ALA A 130 11.15 -7.10 6.52
CA ALA A 130 11.56 -8.05 7.55
C ALA A 130 13.08 -8.16 7.79
N PRO A 131 13.99 -7.98 6.81
CA PRO A 131 15.44 -7.94 7.06
C PRO A 131 15.89 -6.69 7.78
N SER A 132 15.13 -5.59 7.67
CA SER A 132 15.47 -4.31 8.26
C SER A 132 15.02 -4.19 9.71
N GLY A 133 14.29 -5.18 10.25
CA GLY A 133 13.97 -5.26 11.67
C GLY A 133 12.59 -5.85 11.98
N ALA A 134 12.06 -5.49 13.15
CA ALA A 134 10.81 -6.03 13.67
C ALA A 134 9.59 -5.26 13.15
N VAL A 135 8.70 -5.96 12.44
CA VAL A 135 7.48 -5.38 11.86
C VAL A 135 6.31 -5.45 12.84
N TRP A 136 5.66 -4.31 13.02
CA TRP A 136 4.41 -4.13 13.73
C TRP A 136 3.32 -3.77 12.73
N ALA A 137 2.29 -4.61 12.61
CA ALA A 137 1.16 -4.39 11.73
C ALA A 137 -0.16 -4.54 12.51
N PRO A 138 -0.95 -3.47 12.69
CA PRO A 138 -2.13 -3.51 13.54
C PRO A 138 -3.32 -4.20 12.87
N ARG A 139 -4.16 -4.85 13.67
CA ARG A 139 -5.55 -5.15 13.32
C ARG A 139 -6.38 -3.89 13.56
N TYR A 140 -7.03 -3.37 12.54
CA TYR A 140 -7.88 -2.18 12.66
C TYR A 140 -9.18 -2.36 11.87
N ARG A 141 -10.25 -1.68 12.28
CA ARG A 141 -11.52 -1.72 11.54
C ARG A 141 -11.29 -1.15 10.15
N GLN A 142 -11.64 -1.91 9.13
CA GLN A 142 -11.35 -1.57 7.75
C GLN A 142 -12.47 -0.75 7.17
N ALA A 143 -12.20 0.43 6.61
CA ALA A 143 -13.12 1.02 5.65
C ALA A 143 -13.19 0.09 4.42
N VAL A 144 -14.39 -0.27 3.97
CA VAL A 144 -14.55 -1.18 2.83
C VAL A 144 -14.08 -0.51 1.54
N PHE A 145 -13.70 -1.31 0.55
CA PHE A 145 -13.17 -0.80 -0.72
C PHE A 145 -14.07 0.24 -1.40
N GLY A 146 -15.40 0.05 -1.34
CA GLY A 146 -16.37 1.01 -1.85
C GLY A 146 -16.30 2.42 -1.23
N ALA A 147 -15.78 2.56 -0.01
CA ALA A 147 -15.57 3.87 0.62
C ALA A 147 -14.56 4.75 -0.13
N PHE A 148 -13.69 4.15 -0.96
CA PHE A 148 -12.72 4.87 -1.78
C PHE A 148 -13.23 5.17 -3.19
N MET A 149 -14.50 4.85 -3.48
CA MET A 149 -15.12 4.99 -4.80
C MET A 149 -16.26 6.02 -4.80
N THR A 150 -16.48 6.75 -3.70
CA THR A 150 -17.61 7.68 -3.56
C THR A 150 -17.24 8.87 -2.67
N ASP A 151 -17.97 9.96 -2.85
CA ASP A 151 -17.93 11.21 -2.09
C ASP A 151 -18.99 11.28 -0.97
N LYS A 152 -19.76 10.21 -0.76
CA LYS A 152 -20.74 10.11 0.32
C LYS A 152 -20.12 10.38 1.70
N ALA A 153 -20.88 11.03 2.58
CA ALA A 153 -20.44 11.33 3.93
C ALA A 153 -20.09 10.06 4.74
N GLU A 154 -20.83 8.97 4.50
CA GLU A 154 -20.61 7.67 5.13
C GLU A 154 -19.23 7.08 4.83
N ALA A 155 -18.70 7.33 3.62
CA ALA A 155 -17.35 6.91 3.27
C ALA A 155 -16.31 7.62 4.14
N LYS A 156 -16.48 8.93 4.34
CA LYS A 156 -15.62 9.71 5.24
C LYS A 156 -15.72 9.20 6.69
N GLN A 157 -16.93 8.94 7.18
CA GLN A 157 -17.13 8.39 8.53
C GLN A 157 -16.41 7.05 8.70
N ALA A 158 -16.47 6.18 7.69
CA ALA A 158 -15.80 4.88 7.71
C ALA A 158 -14.28 4.99 7.72
N ILE A 159 -13.73 5.89 6.91
CA ILE A 159 -12.29 6.17 6.83
C ILE A 159 -11.81 6.79 8.14
N ASP A 160 -12.55 7.75 8.71
CA ASP A 160 -12.21 8.38 9.99
C ASP A 160 -12.22 7.38 11.15
N LEU A 161 -13.17 6.44 11.17
CA LEU A 161 -13.21 5.37 12.17
C LEU A 161 -11.97 4.47 12.08
N ALA A 162 -11.62 4.05 10.86
CA ALA A 162 -10.44 3.23 10.61
C ALA A 162 -9.13 3.96 11.00
N TYR A 163 -9.04 5.26 10.72
CA TYR A 163 -7.91 6.10 11.13
C TYR A 163 -7.73 6.15 12.65
N GLY A 164 -8.83 6.27 13.41
CA GLY A 164 -8.77 6.29 14.87
C GLY A 164 -8.10 5.06 15.47
N ASP A 165 -8.37 3.88 14.89
CA ASP A 165 -7.75 2.62 15.29
C ASP A 165 -6.24 2.61 14.97
N VAL A 166 -5.84 3.04 13.77
CA VAL A 166 -4.42 3.15 13.38
C VAL A 166 -3.66 4.14 14.28
N LYS A 167 -4.30 5.24 14.67
CA LYS A 167 -3.74 6.23 15.59
C LYS A 167 -3.41 5.62 16.96
N LEU A 168 -4.34 4.85 17.54
CA LEU A 168 -4.14 4.16 18.82
C LEU A 168 -3.06 3.08 18.73
N ALA A 169 -3.01 2.35 17.62
CA ALA A 169 -1.97 1.36 17.37
C ALA A 169 -0.58 2.01 17.32
N PHE A 170 -0.43 3.12 16.59
CA PHE A 170 0.84 3.82 16.45
C PHE A 170 1.36 4.36 17.79
N GLU A 171 0.48 4.90 18.63
CA GLU A 171 0.86 5.33 19.97
C GLU A 171 1.39 4.17 20.82
N THR A 172 0.76 3.01 20.72
CA THR A 172 1.23 1.80 21.41
C THR A 172 2.55 1.30 20.84
N PHE A 173 2.72 1.36 19.53
CA PHE A 173 3.99 1.05 18.85
C PHE A 173 5.13 1.94 19.33
N LEU A 174 4.94 3.26 19.41
CA LEU A 174 5.98 4.18 19.91
C LEU A 174 6.31 3.93 21.39
N LYS A 175 5.31 3.61 22.22
CA LYS A 175 5.55 3.22 23.63
C LYS A 175 6.37 1.94 23.74
N ALA A 176 6.10 0.95 22.89
CA ALA A 176 6.85 -0.30 22.85
C ALA A 176 8.26 -0.15 22.25
N ASN A 177 8.49 0.92 21.47
CA ASN A 177 9.76 1.21 20.80
C ASN A 177 10.22 2.64 21.12
N PRO A 178 10.62 2.93 22.38
CA PRO A 178 10.92 4.29 22.82
C PRO A 178 12.21 4.86 22.21
N THR A 179 13.11 4.00 21.72
CA THR A 179 14.42 4.37 21.19
C THR A 179 14.74 3.61 19.89
N GLY A 180 15.82 4.00 19.21
CA GLY A 180 16.30 3.32 18.00
C GLY A 180 15.57 3.74 16.72
N PRO A 181 16.06 3.26 15.56
CA PRO A 181 15.57 3.68 14.26
C PRO A 181 14.13 3.24 13.99
N LEU A 182 13.40 4.05 13.22
CA LEU A 182 12.02 3.82 12.81
C LEU A 182 11.91 3.78 11.28
N ILE A 183 11.22 2.77 10.76
CA ILE A 183 10.71 2.78 9.39
C ILE A 183 9.19 2.80 9.46
N LEU A 184 8.56 3.73 8.75
CA LEU A 184 7.11 3.81 8.67
C LEU A 184 6.69 3.46 7.25
N ALA A 185 5.79 2.49 7.11
CA ALA A 185 5.41 1.98 5.80
C ALA A 185 3.92 1.71 5.71
N ALA A 186 3.36 1.80 4.52
CA ALA A 186 1.96 1.51 4.30
C ALA A 186 1.62 1.32 2.82
N HIS A 187 0.38 0.92 2.53
CA HIS A 187 -0.15 0.88 1.17
C HIS A 187 -1.61 1.36 1.13
N SER A 188 -2.01 2.05 0.05
CA SER A 188 -3.42 2.36 -0.23
C SER A 188 -4.12 3.09 0.96
N GLN A 189 -5.21 2.56 1.50
CA GLN A 189 -5.86 3.02 2.74
C GLN A 189 -4.86 3.21 3.89
N GLY A 190 -3.89 2.30 4.04
CA GLY A 190 -2.87 2.44 5.05
C GLY A 190 -1.99 3.67 4.81
N SER A 191 -1.64 3.96 3.55
CA SER A 191 -0.86 5.15 3.18
C SER A 191 -1.64 6.43 3.47
N LEU A 192 -2.94 6.47 3.18
CA LEU A 192 -3.82 7.56 3.61
C LEU A 192 -3.74 7.79 5.12
N HIS A 193 -3.90 6.72 5.92
CA HIS A 193 -3.88 6.81 7.38
C HIS A 193 -2.51 7.21 7.91
N LEU A 194 -1.43 6.64 7.37
CA LEU A 194 -0.07 6.96 7.75
C LEU A 194 0.26 8.43 7.44
N LEU A 195 -0.08 8.93 6.25
CA LEU A 195 0.18 10.32 5.88
C LEU A 195 -0.59 11.30 6.77
N ARG A 196 -1.88 11.02 7.04
CA ARG A 196 -2.66 11.83 8.00
C ARG A 196 -2.03 11.80 9.39
N LEU A 197 -1.60 10.63 9.85
CA LEU A 197 -0.94 10.45 11.14
C LEU A 197 0.34 11.29 11.26
N LEU A 198 1.15 11.29 10.20
CA LEU A 198 2.38 12.07 10.12
C LEU A 198 2.06 13.57 10.15
N ALA A 199 1.11 14.03 9.34
CA ALA A 199 0.67 15.43 9.28
C ALA A 199 0.16 15.94 10.64
N GLU A 200 -0.65 15.15 11.36
CA GLU A 200 -1.15 15.50 12.70
C GLU A 200 -0.05 15.51 13.78
N ARG A 201 1.12 14.91 13.52
CA ARG A 201 2.21 14.74 14.51
C ARG A 201 3.52 15.41 14.11
N VAL A 202 3.56 16.22 13.05
CA VAL A 202 4.76 16.95 12.65
C VAL A 202 5.25 17.83 13.79
N GLY A 203 6.56 17.76 14.09
CA GLY A 203 7.16 18.48 15.21
C GLY A 203 6.84 17.90 16.60
N GLY A 204 6.05 16.82 16.70
CA GLY A 204 5.65 16.20 17.95
C GLY A 204 6.46 14.95 18.33
N ALA A 205 6.57 14.68 19.64
CA ALA A 205 7.01 13.42 20.26
C ALA A 205 8.43 12.90 19.91
N GLY A 206 9.29 13.70 19.26
CA GLY A 206 10.72 13.39 19.10
C GLY A 206 11.05 12.14 18.27
N TRP A 207 10.08 11.58 17.54
CA TRP A 207 10.28 10.39 16.70
C TRP A 207 10.88 10.73 15.32
N GLN A 208 10.70 11.96 14.82
CA GLN A 208 11.19 12.37 13.49
C GLN A 208 12.72 12.20 13.32
N PRO A 209 13.58 12.56 14.30
CA PRO A 209 15.02 12.30 14.20
C PRO A 209 15.39 10.80 14.11
N ARG A 210 14.50 9.91 14.58
CA ARG A 210 14.69 8.46 14.54
C ARG A 210 14.29 7.85 13.19
N LEU A 211 13.72 8.64 12.29
CA LEU A 211 13.12 8.16 11.06
C LEU A 211 14.19 7.80 10.03
N VAL A 212 14.25 6.53 9.66
CA VAL A 212 15.06 6.03 8.55
C VAL A 212 14.40 6.41 7.22
N ALA A 213 13.14 6.05 7.02
CA ALA A 213 12.38 6.39 5.83
C ALA A 213 10.87 6.18 6.03
N VAL A 214 10.08 6.83 5.16
CA VAL A 214 8.64 6.59 5.00
C VAL A 214 8.36 6.00 3.63
N TYR A 215 7.67 4.86 3.56
CA TYR A 215 7.18 4.25 2.32
C TYR A 215 5.66 4.33 2.30
N ALA A 216 5.09 5.20 1.46
CA ALA A 216 3.64 5.39 1.38
C ALA A 216 3.06 5.23 -0.05
N PRO A 217 3.41 4.15 -0.79
CA PRO A 217 2.88 3.91 -2.13
C PRO A 217 1.36 3.67 -2.15
N GLY A 218 0.77 3.77 -3.34
CA GLY A 218 -0.66 3.57 -3.53
C GLY A 218 -1.53 4.69 -2.95
N TRP A 219 -0.94 5.86 -2.63
CA TRP A 219 -1.71 7.05 -2.29
C TRP A 219 -1.01 8.30 -2.83
N PRO A 220 -1.71 9.18 -3.57
CA PRO A 220 -1.10 10.38 -4.13
C PRO A 220 -0.74 11.39 -3.04
N ILE A 221 0.41 12.04 -3.21
CA ILE A 221 0.94 13.04 -2.28
C ILE A 221 1.30 14.28 -3.09
N SER A 222 0.70 15.43 -2.79
CA SER A 222 1.08 16.69 -3.43
C SER A 222 2.48 17.11 -2.98
N ILE A 223 3.36 17.37 -3.94
CA ILE A 223 4.69 17.92 -3.67
C ILE A 223 4.57 19.31 -3.04
N GLU A 224 3.57 20.08 -3.43
CA GLU A 224 3.39 21.48 -3.03
C GLU A 224 2.63 21.61 -1.70
N HIS A 225 1.61 20.77 -1.48
CA HIS A 225 0.64 20.96 -0.38
C HIS A 225 0.72 19.90 0.72
N ASP A 226 1.33 18.74 0.45
CA ASP A 226 1.43 17.66 1.44
C ASP A 226 2.85 17.51 1.99
N LEU A 227 3.87 17.40 1.13
CA LEU A 227 5.26 17.19 1.58
C LEU A 227 5.75 18.24 2.60
N PRO A 228 5.54 19.56 2.39
CA PRO A 228 5.95 20.56 3.37
C PRO A 228 5.19 20.41 4.69
N ALA A 229 3.89 20.13 4.63
CA ALA A 229 3.03 19.94 5.79
C ALA A 229 3.35 18.67 6.58
N LEU A 230 3.99 17.67 5.95
CA LEU A 230 4.52 16.47 6.60
C LEU A 230 5.88 16.71 7.28
N GLY A 231 6.55 17.83 6.99
CA GLY A 231 7.89 18.12 7.51
C GLY A 231 8.95 17.11 7.04
N LEU A 232 8.74 16.47 5.89
CA LEU A 232 9.62 15.45 5.34
C LEU A 232 9.98 15.76 3.88
N PRO A 233 11.26 15.68 3.49
CA PRO A 233 11.64 15.77 2.10
C PRO A 233 11.27 14.49 1.34
N ALA A 234 11.04 14.61 0.03
CA ALA A 234 11.08 13.45 -0.87
C ALA A 234 12.49 12.85 -0.90
N CYS A 235 12.58 11.52 -1.00
CA CYS A 235 13.88 10.86 -1.20
C CYS A 235 14.45 11.17 -2.59
N ARG A 236 15.73 11.51 -2.64
CA ARG A 236 16.50 11.87 -3.83
C ARG A 236 17.73 10.97 -4.06
N ALA A 237 18.00 10.05 -3.16
CA ALA A 237 19.06 9.05 -3.28
C ALA A 237 18.66 7.77 -2.52
N ALA A 238 19.25 6.63 -2.91
CA ALA A 238 18.97 5.32 -2.34
C ALA A 238 19.45 5.16 -0.90
N ASP A 239 20.49 5.90 -0.51
CA ASP A 239 21.11 5.92 0.82
C ASP A 239 20.63 7.09 1.70
N GLN A 240 19.75 7.97 1.19
CA GLN A 240 19.21 9.07 1.98
C GLN A 240 18.28 8.56 3.09
N SER A 241 18.53 8.96 4.34
CA SER A 241 17.62 8.72 5.45
C SER A 241 16.72 9.94 5.72
N GLY A 242 15.69 9.76 6.57
CA GLY A 242 14.78 10.85 6.98
C GLY A 242 13.91 11.41 5.86
N CYS A 243 13.59 10.60 4.84
CA CYS A 243 12.84 11.04 3.66
C CYS A 243 11.64 10.13 3.34
N LEU A 244 10.78 10.60 2.45
CA LEU A 244 9.54 9.92 2.05
C LEU A 244 9.61 9.44 0.60
N LEU A 245 9.13 8.21 0.37
CA LEU A 245 8.93 7.58 -0.93
C LEU A 245 7.43 7.31 -1.17
N SER A 246 6.94 7.61 -2.36
CA SER A 246 5.62 7.15 -2.83
C SER A 246 5.59 7.03 -4.35
N TRP A 247 4.75 6.13 -4.84
CA TRP A 247 4.50 5.94 -6.27
C TRP A 247 3.11 5.32 -6.48
N GLN A 248 2.63 5.42 -7.72
CA GLN A 248 1.40 4.81 -8.20
C GLN A 248 1.72 4.15 -9.54
N SER A 249 1.71 2.81 -9.61
CA SER A 249 2.16 2.07 -10.78
C SER A 249 1.09 1.96 -11.87
N PHE A 250 1.45 2.30 -13.11
CA PHE A 250 0.59 2.16 -14.30
C PHE A 250 1.33 1.49 -15.44
N GLY A 251 0.65 0.57 -16.14
CA GLY A 251 1.12 0.00 -17.40
C GLY A 251 0.72 0.85 -18.61
N GLN A 252 1.35 0.62 -19.75
CA GLN A 252 1.05 1.33 -21.00
C GLN A 252 -0.04 0.62 -21.84
N PRO A 253 -0.98 1.35 -22.45
CA PRO A 253 -1.23 2.79 -22.27
C PRO A 253 -1.86 3.08 -20.90
N ALA A 254 -1.34 4.09 -20.19
CA ALA A 254 -1.86 4.44 -18.86
C ALA A 254 -3.06 5.37 -18.97
N ASP A 255 -4.09 5.12 -18.15
CA ASP A 255 -5.20 6.05 -17.94
C ASP A 255 -5.32 6.37 -16.43
N PRO A 256 -4.67 7.47 -15.97
CA PRO A 256 -4.72 7.89 -14.57
C PRO A 256 -5.94 8.78 -14.25
N SER A 257 -6.93 8.91 -15.14
CA SER A 257 -8.01 9.90 -15.00
C SER A 257 -8.79 9.79 -13.68
N ALA A 258 -9.05 8.56 -13.19
CA ALA A 258 -9.72 8.34 -11.91
C ALA A 258 -8.88 8.82 -10.70
N LEU A 259 -7.56 8.61 -10.75
CA LEU A 259 -6.62 9.11 -9.76
C LEU A 259 -6.61 10.64 -9.78
N ASP A 260 -6.41 11.24 -10.96
CA ASP A 260 -6.34 12.70 -11.13
C ASP A 260 -7.63 13.38 -10.66
N THR A 261 -8.79 12.82 -11.01
CA THR A 261 -10.11 13.35 -10.59
C THR A 261 -10.25 13.38 -9.07
N THR A 262 -9.88 12.28 -8.40
CA THR A 262 -10.00 12.15 -6.94
C THR A 262 -8.99 13.04 -6.23
N PHE A 263 -7.77 13.11 -6.75
CA PHE A 263 -6.71 13.96 -6.22
C PHE A 263 -7.06 15.45 -6.34
N ASP A 264 -7.51 15.90 -7.51
CA ASP A 264 -7.87 17.29 -7.78
C ASP A 264 -9.11 17.76 -6.99
N ALA A 265 -10.00 16.84 -6.61
CA ALA A 265 -11.15 17.13 -5.76
C ALA A 265 -10.81 17.29 -4.27
N SER A 266 -9.57 16.96 -3.87
CA SER A 266 -9.15 16.93 -2.47
C SER A 266 -8.31 18.14 -2.05
N ALA A 267 -8.24 18.38 -0.74
CA ALA A 267 -7.34 19.36 -0.14
C ALA A 267 -6.08 18.68 0.41
N GLY A 268 -4.95 19.41 0.37
CA GLY A 268 -3.70 19.03 0.99
C GLY A 268 -3.76 19.14 2.51
N PHE A 269 -2.71 18.66 3.18
CA PHE A 269 -2.60 18.77 4.63
C PHE A 269 -2.45 20.22 5.12
N ASP A 270 -2.08 21.16 4.24
CA ASP A 270 -2.10 22.60 4.49
C ASP A 270 -3.48 23.26 4.29
N GLY A 271 -4.50 22.47 3.94
CA GLY A 271 -5.87 22.93 3.67
C GLY A 271 -6.09 23.55 2.29
N LYS A 272 -5.05 23.65 1.45
CA LYS A 272 -5.17 24.18 0.08
C LYS A 272 -5.63 23.10 -0.88
N SER A 273 -6.26 23.49 -1.99
CA SER A 273 -6.67 22.53 -3.03
C SER A 273 -5.44 21.89 -3.68
N ARG A 274 -5.47 20.57 -3.89
CA ARG A 274 -4.44 19.84 -4.63
C ARG A 274 -4.61 19.94 -6.15
N LYS A 275 -5.69 20.59 -6.63
CA LYS A 275 -6.05 20.67 -8.04
C LYS A 275 -4.89 21.20 -8.88
N GLY A 276 -4.48 20.42 -9.88
CA GLY A 276 -3.40 20.77 -10.80
C GLY A 276 -1.98 20.60 -10.24
N SER A 277 -1.81 20.33 -8.95
CA SER A 277 -0.48 20.13 -8.35
C SER A 277 0.18 18.82 -8.82
N ALA A 278 1.50 18.76 -8.77
CA ALA A 278 2.26 17.54 -9.05
C ALA A 278 2.20 16.57 -7.87
N MET A 279 2.04 15.28 -8.19
CA MET A 279 2.14 14.18 -7.24
C MET A 279 3.59 13.71 -7.09
N LEU A 280 3.98 13.33 -5.88
CA LEU A 280 5.26 12.69 -5.63
C LEU A 280 5.33 11.35 -6.36
N CYS A 281 6.39 11.17 -7.14
CA CYS A 281 6.78 9.89 -7.70
C CYS A 281 8.24 9.59 -7.35
N THR A 282 8.44 8.48 -6.65
CA THR A 282 9.74 7.89 -6.38
C THR A 282 9.85 6.59 -7.15
N ASN A 283 10.88 6.45 -7.98
CA ASN A 283 11.11 5.22 -8.72
C ASN A 283 11.79 4.18 -7.82
N PRO A 284 11.12 3.05 -7.48
CA PRO A 284 11.69 2.05 -6.57
C PRO A 284 12.93 1.35 -7.13
N LEU A 285 13.12 1.37 -8.45
CA LEU A 285 14.31 0.80 -9.10
C LEU A 285 15.59 1.58 -8.80
N THR A 286 15.47 2.84 -8.38
CA THR A 286 16.60 3.76 -8.17
C THR A 286 16.64 4.33 -6.75
N GLY A 287 15.71 3.93 -5.89
CA GLY A 287 15.55 4.53 -4.56
C GLY A 287 15.32 6.05 -4.59
N GLY A 288 14.81 6.58 -5.71
CA GLY A 288 14.62 8.02 -5.94
C GLY A 288 15.83 8.77 -6.49
N ALA A 289 16.98 8.11 -6.72
CA ALA A 289 18.17 8.74 -7.32
C ALA A 289 17.95 9.21 -8.76
N SER A 290 16.99 8.61 -9.47
CA SER A 290 16.64 8.97 -10.84
C SER A 290 15.15 8.71 -11.07
N ALA A 291 14.52 9.58 -11.88
CA ALA A 291 13.14 9.38 -12.32
C ALA A 291 12.99 8.12 -13.20
N VAL A 292 14.06 7.68 -13.87
CA VAL A 292 14.07 6.52 -14.79
C VAL A 292 14.93 5.41 -14.20
N GLY A 293 14.38 4.20 -14.17
CA GLY A 293 15.04 2.97 -13.75
C GLY A 293 14.99 1.96 -14.88
N ALA A 294 16.17 1.55 -15.37
CA ALA A 294 16.28 0.58 -16.43
C ALA A 294 15.77 -0.80 -15.98
N PRO A 295 15.24 -1.64 -16.88
CA PRO A 295 14.77 -2.99 -16.55
C PRO A 295 15.77 -3.85 -15.77
N GLN A 296 17.06 -3.68 -16.04
CA GLN A 296 18.15 -4.42 -15.39
C GLN A 296 18.31 -4.04 -13.92
N ALA A 297 17.81 -2.88 -13.49
CA ALA A 297 17.81 -2.46 -12.10
C ALA A 297 16.71 -3.16 -11.29
N ASN A 298 15.75 -3.86 -11.92
CA ASN A 298 14.72 -4.60 -11.19
C ASN A 298 15.30 -5.90 -10.63
N ALA A 299 15.53 -5.90 -9.30
CA ALA A 299 16.17 -6.97 -8.58
C ALA A 299 15.25 -8.18 -8.35
N GLY A 300 13.95 -8.02 -8.55
CA GLY A 300 13.00 -9.12 -8.35
C GLY A 300 11.55 -8.67 -8.16
N VAL A 301 10.68 -9.34 -8.90
CA VAL A 301 9.22 -9.22 -8.83
C VAL A 301 8.67 -10.42 -8.09
N LEU A 302 7.73 -10.15 -7.18
CA LEU A 302 6.97 -11.19 -6.52
C LEU A 302 5.74 -11.57 -7.36
N LEU A 303 5.70 -12.81 -7.84
CA LEU A 303 4.52 -13.44 -8.45
C LEU A 303 3.79 -14.30 -7.42
N GLY A 304 2.47 -14.31 -7.47
CA GLY A 304 1.63 -15.05 -6.53
C GLY A 304 1.14 -14.16 -5.39
N ASP A 305 0.74 -14.79 -4.29
CA ASP A 305 0.02 -14.11 -3.23
C ASP A 305 0.49 -14.37 -1.80
N GLY A 306 1.78 -14.66 -1.68
CA GLY A 306 2.39 -14.99 -0.39
C GLY A 306 2.01 -16.39 0.09
N ASP A 307 1.69 -17.29 -0.83
CA ASP A 307 1.54 -18.72 -0.59
C ASP A 307 2.84 -19.48 -0.91
N PRO A 308 2.93 -20.79 -0.65
CA PRO A 308 4.11 -21.58 -1.01
C PRO A 308 4.41 -21.67 -2.52
N THR A 309 3.44 -21.32 -3.39
CA THR A 309 3.62 -21.34 -4.85
C THR A 309 4.13 -20.01 -5.41
N SER A 310 4.21 -18.98 -4.55
CA SER A 310 4.66 -17.66 -4.92
C SER A 310 6.16 -17.67 -5.27
N LEU A 311 6.50 -16.98 -6.35
CA LEU A 311 7.84 -16.99 -6.95
C LEU A 311 8.43 -15.59 -6.93
N LEU A 312 9.66 -15.47 -6.43
CA LEU A 312 10.49 -14.32 -6.74
C LEU A 312 11.17 -14.56 -8.08
N VAL A 313 10.78 -13.79 -9.09
CA VAL A 313 11.38 -13.86 -10.42
C VAL A 313 12.24 -12.63 -10.64
N GLN A 314 13.43 -12.81 -11.23
CA GLN A 314 14.17 -11.68 -11.78
C GLN A 314 13.54 -11.34 -13.12
N PRO A 315 12.79 -10.25 -13.24
CA PRO A 315 12.03 -10.01 -14.46
C PRO A 315 12.95 -9.64 -15.63
N GLY A 316 14.14 -9.05 -15.37
CA GLY A 316 15.10 -8.55 -16.36
C GLY A 316 14.59 -7.48 -17.33
N ASN A 317 13.27 -7.30 -17.41
CA ASN A 317 12.52 -6.67 -18.49
C ASN A 317 11.40 -5.74 -17.99
N ILE A 318 11.37 -5.39 -16.70
CA ILE A 318 10.42 -4.41 -16.15
C ILE A 318 11.20 -3.19 -15.68
N GLY A 319 11.32 -2.22 -16.57
CA GLY A 319 11.76 -0.86 -16.25
C GLY A 319 10.57 -0.01 -15.83
N ALA A 320 10.88 1.14 -15.23
CA ALA A 320 9.87 2.10 -14.80
C ALA A 320 10.39 3.52 -14.91
N ARG A 321 9.50 4.47 -15.11
CA ARG A 321 9.83 5.90 -15.09
C ARG A 321 8.71 6.74 -14.48
N CYS A 322 9.08 7.70 -13.64
CA CYS A 322 8.17 8.74 -13.21
C CYS A 322 7.76 9.62 -14.41
N SER A 323 6.47 9.87 -14.56
CA SER A 323 5.90 10.50 -15.76
C SER A 323 4.69 11.37 -15.45
N GLY A 324 4.41 12.32 -16.34
CA GLY A 324 3.21 13.16 -16.29
C GLY A 324 3.13 13.95 -14.99
N ARG A 325 1.98 13.89 -14.32
CA ARG A 325 1.74 14.55 -13.02
C ARG A 325 2.26 13.77 -11.81
N GLY A 326 3.07 12.72 -11.99
CA GLY A 326 3.66 11.96 -10.87
C GLY A 326 3.22 10.50 -10.78
N ILE A 327 2.85 9.86 -11.90
CA ILE A 327 2.64 8.41 -11.94
C ILE A 327 3.94 7.67 -12.24
N LEU A 328 4.06 6.43 -11.77
CA LEU A 328 5.15 5.53 -12.12
C LEU A 328 4.73 4.66 -13.31
N LEU A 329 5.21 5.00 -14.50
CA LEU A 329 4.88 4.27 -15.73
C LEU A 329 5.83 3.09 -15.90
N LEU A 330 5.27 1.90 -16.09
CA LEU A 330 6.00 0.68 -16.41
C LEU A 330 6.31 0.64 -17.91
N ASP A 331 7.51 0.16 -18.26
CA ASP A 331 7.93 -0.01 -19.66
C ASP A 331 7.25 -1.21 -20.32
N THR A 332 6.76 -2.15 -19.52
CA THR A 332 6.02 -3.34 -19.96
C THR A 332 4.71 -3.50 -19.18
N ALA A 333 3.83 -4.40 -19.62
CA ALA A 333 2.58 -4.75 -18.95
C ALA A 333 2.69 -6.17 -18.35
N PRO A 334 3.33 -6.35 -17.19
CA PRO A 334 3.56 -7.68 -16.61
C PRO A 334 2.27 -8.34 -16.15
N ARG A 335 2.12 -9.65 -16.40
CA ARG A 335 0.98 -10.43 -15.91
C ARG A 335 1.25 -10.93 -14.50
N LEU A 336 0.78 -10.18 -13.50
CA LEU A 336 1.00 -10.49 -12.07
C LEU A 336 -0.19 -11.19 -11.42
N GLY A 337 -1.38 -11.11 -12.02
CA GLY A 337 -2.60 -11.73 -11.51
C GLY A 337 -3.86 -10.96 -11.92
N PRO A 338 -5.00 -11.25 -11.28
CA PRO A 338 -6.30 -10.71 -11.68
C PRO A 338 -6.63 -9.34 -11.08
N SER A 339 -5.79 -8.79 -10.20
CA SER A 339 -6.07 -7.58 -9.43
C SER A 339 -5.66 -6.27 -10.13
N LEU A 340 -5.61 -6.27 -11.46
CA LEU A 340 -5.37 -5.07 -12.25
C LEU A 340 -6.63 -4.19 -12.24
N LEU A 341 -6.49 -2.92 -11.85
CA LEU A 341 -7.58 -1.96 -11.82
C LEU A 341 -7.77 -1.30 -13.20
N PRO A 342 -8.97 -0.73 -13.48
CA PRO A 342 -9.22 0.03 -14.71
C PRO A 342 -8.13 1.07 -14.99
N GLY A 343 -7.84 1.28 -16.28
CA GLY A 343 -6.82 2.23 -16.74
C GLY A 343 -5.38 1.71 -16.71
N ASN A 344 -5.19 0.38 -16.74
CA ASN A 344 -3.90 -0.29 -16.56
C ASN A 344 -3.22 0.08 -15.24
N ASN A 345 -4.02 0.20 -14.19
CA ASN A 345 -3.55 0.59 -12.87
C ASN A 345 -3.11 -0.64 -12.06
N TYR A 346 -1.82 -0.70 -11.73
CA TYR A 346 -1.16 -1.78 -11.01
C TYR A 346 -1.16 -1.58 -9.49
N HIS A 347 -2.02 -0.74 -8.94
CA HIS A 347 -2.14 -0.41 -7.51
C HIS A 347 -1.94 -1.60 -6.56
N ALA A 348 -2.60 -2.74 -6.81
CA ALA A 348 -2.50 -3.93 -5.96
C ALA A 348 -1.07 -4.55 -5.92
N TYR A 349 -0.23 -4.18 -6.89
CA TYR A 349 1.10 -4.71 -7.15
C TYR A 349 2.22 -3.70 -6.91
N ASP A 350 1.95 -2.51 -6.35
CA ASP A 350 2.96 -1.46 -6.12
C ASP A 350 4.21 -1.99 -5.37
N TYR A 351 4.02 -2.91 -4.42
CA TYR A 351 5.12 -3.61 -3.74
C TYR A 351 5.65 -4.79 -4.55
N SER A 352 4.76 -5.64 -5.09
CA SER A 352 5.15 -6.88 -5.78
C SER A 352 6.02 -6.63 -7.01
N LEU A 353 5.79 -5.54 -7.75
CA LEU A 353 6.58 -5.12 -8.92
C LEU A 353 8.06 -4.86 -8.60
N PHE A 354 8.36 -4.50 -7.35
CA PHE A 354 9.67 -4.03 -6.92
C PHE A 354 10.08 -4.68 -5.59
N TRP A 355 9.58 -5.88 -5.31
CA TRP A 355 9.66 -6.51 -3.99
C TRP A 355 11.09 -6.60 -3.49
N ALA A 356 12.02 -7.07 -4.33
CA ALA A 356 13.42 -7.19 -3.97
C ALA A 356 14.13 -5.83 -3.90
N ASN A 357 13.74 -4.87 -4.74
CA ASN A 357 14.28 -3.51 -4.71
C ASN A 357 13.94 -2.79 -3.41
N ILE A 358 12.68 -2.80 -2.99
CA ILE A 358 12.21 -2.14 -1.75
C ILE A 358 12.90 -2.77 -0.53
N ARG A 359 13.04 -4.10 -0.52
CA ARG A 359 13.75 -4.84 0.51
C ARG A 359 15.22 -4.41 0.64
N ALA A 360 15.92 -4.28 -0.49
CA ALA A 360 17.31 -3.83 -0.51
C ALA A 360 17.44 -2.35 -0.09
N ASP A 361 16.56 -1.49 -0.61
CA ASP A 361 16.51 -0.06 -0.31
C ASP A 361 16.29 0.21 1.19
N ALA A 362 15.32 -0.46 1.82
CA ALA A 362 15.07 -0.33 3.26
C ALA A 362 16.28 -0.71 4.12
N THR A 363 17.00 -1.76 3.72
CA THR A 363 18.22 -2.20 4.40
C THR A 363 19.36 -1.20 4.21
N ALA A 364 19.55 -0.68 3.00
CA ALA A 364 20.57 0.31 2.70
C ALA A 364 20.35 1.62 3.47
N ARG A 365 19.11 2.13 3.52
CA ARG A 365 18.79 3.35 4.28
C ARG A 365 18.99 3.17 5.78
N LEU A 366 18.68 2.00 6.32
CA LEU A 366 18.91 1.70 7.73
C LEU A 366 20.40 1.74 8.07
N MET A 367 21.24 1.14 7.23
CA MET A 367 22.70 1.19 7.40
C MET A 367 23.21 2.63 7.33
N ALA A 368 22.80 3.40 6.32
CA ALA A 368 23.20 4.80 6.17
C ALA A 368 22.73 5.69 7.34
N TRP A 369 21.54 5.45 7.89
CA TRP A 369 21.07 6.15 9.09
C TRP A 369 21.95 5.87 10.31
N GLY A 370 22.40 4.62 10.47
CA GLY A 370 23.30 4.22 11.56
C GLY A 370 24.71 4.80 11.46
N GLU A 371 25.19 5.09 10.25
CA GLU A 371 26.49 5.77 10.03
C GLU A 371 26.43 7.28 10.28
N ALA A 372 25.25 7.89 10.12
CA ALA A 372 25.04 9.34 10.26
C ALA A 372 24.59 9.79 11.66
N SER A 373 24.20 8.85 12.53
CA SER A 373 23.68 9.09 13.89
C SER A 373 24.74 8.83 14.95
#